data_AF-A0A7W6BUJ8-F1
#
_entry.id   AF-A0A7W6BUJ8-F1
#
_cell.length_a   1.000
_cell.length_b   1.000
_cell.length_c   1.000
_cell.angle_alpha   90.00
_cell.angle_beta   90.00
_cell.angle_gamma   90.00
#
_symmetry.space_group_name_H-M   'P 1'
#
loop_
_entity.id
_entity.type
_entity.pdbx_description
1 polymer ?
#
loop_
_entity_poly.entity_id
_entity_poly.type
_entity_poly.pdbx_seq_one_letter_code
_entity_poly.pdbx_strand_id
1 'polypeptide(L)'
;MRIHKDVIEAANERLRADHEADYAALGQKLERRGVSIDEVTRKVSAFSVAVPSWGVGTGGTRFARFPGAGEPRGIFEKLDDCAVINDLGRATPAVSLHYPWDKADPTELRAKGEELGLAFDAMNSNTFQDHPDDPRQPLSYKFGSLSHADAAVRAQAVEHNLETVDLGAAIGSKALTVWVGDGSNFPGQSDLGRSFERYLDAMKGITGRLPDDWRIFSEHKMYEPAFYSTVMADWGTSLMTAMELGPKAFCLVDLGHHAPNVNIEQIVSRLIHAGKLGGFHFNDSKYGDDDLDAGSIDPFRLFLVFNELVEAGGRLDALHPSYMIDQSHNVTDPIESLIRSANEIRRAYVQALLVDRQALRGHQDENDVMMASETLKAGFRLDVEPILAQARLDAGGAIDPVAAYRTSGYRARVASERPAARASGGGIV
;
A
#
# COMPACT_ATOMS: atom_id res chain seq x y z
N MET A 1 -16.18 -14.71 -7.64
CA MET A 1 -17.30 -14.97 -6.71
C MET A 1 -17.44 -13.81 -5.72
N ARG A 2 -18.61 -13.16 -5.62
CA ARG A 2 -18.81 -11.92 -4.84
C ARG A 2 -19.78 -12.09 -3.66
N ILE A 3 -19.86 -11.09 -2.78
CA ILE A 3 -20.94 -10.99 -1.79
C ILE A 3 -22.18 -10.41 -2.49
N HIS A 4 -23.34 -11.04 -2.31
CA HIS A 4 -24.58 -10.55 -2.89
C HIS A 4 -25.02 -9.24 -2.23
N LYS A 5 -25.52 -8.29 -3.03
CA LYS A 5 -25.99 -6.97 -2.55
C LYS A 5 -27.03 -7.09 -1.43
N ASP A 6 -27.96 -8.04 -1.56
CA ASP A 6 -29.01 -8.29 -0.55
C ASP A 6 -28.43 -8.59 0.85
N VAL A 7 -27.25 -9.22 0.93
CA VAL A 7 -26.57 -9.49 2.21
C VAL A 7 -26.04 -8.20 2.83
N ILE A 8 -25.49 -7.30 2.01
CA ILE A 8 -24.99 -5.99 2.45
C ILE A 8 -26.17 -5.13 2.89
N GLU A 9 -27.26 -5.09 2.12
CA GLU A 9 -28.47 -4.34 2.45
C GLU A 9 -29.09 -4.82 3.76
N ALA A 10 -29.23 -6.14 3.94
CA ALA A 10 -29.75 -6.71 5.19
C ALA A 10 -28.85 -6.44 6.39
N ALA A 11 -27.53 -6.42 6.22
CA ALA A 11 -26.58 -6.05 7.27
C ALA A 11 -26.70 -4.56 7.63
N ASN A 12 -26.81 -3.69 6.62
CA ASN A 12 -26.94 -2.24 6.80
C ASN A 12 -28.26 -1.87 7.49
N GLU A 13 -29.37 -2.52 7.13
CA GLU A 13 -30.68 -2.21 7.71
C GLU A 13 -30.70 -2.39 9.24
N ARG A 14 -29.93 -3.34 9.76
CA ARG A 14 -29.81 -3.59 11.20
C ARG A 14 -29.06 -2.49 11.96
N LEU A 15 -28.22 -1.72 11.27
CA LEU A 15 -27.36 -0.68 11.86
C LEU A 15 -27.80 0.74 11.47
N ARG A 16 -28.76 0.87 10.54
CA ARG A 16 -29.13 2.13 9.90
C ARG A 16 -29.55 3.21 10.90
N ALA A 17 -30.45 2.87 11.83
CA ALA A 17 -30.98 3.85 12.78
C ALA A 17 -29.89 4.42 13.71
N ASP A 18 -29.00 3.56 14.23
CA ASP A 18 -27.90 3.97 15.10
C ASP A 18 -26.88 4.82 14.30
N HIS A 19 -26.53 4.37 13.10
CA HIS A 19 -25.63 5.09 12.19
C HIS A 19 -26.15 6.49 11.81
N GLU A 20 -27.43 6.62 11.46
CA GLU A 20 -28.05 7.90 11.13
C GLU A 20 -28.02 8.88 12.32
N ALA A 21 -28.23 8.38 13.54
CA ALA A 21 -28.15 9.18 14.75
C ALA A 21 -26.71 9.65 15.03
N ASP A 22 -25.72 8.76 14.89
CA ASP A 22 -24.31 9.08 15.11
C ASP A 22 -23.76 10.05 14.05
N TYR A 23 -24.13 9.87 12.78
CA TYR A 23 -23.75 10.78 11.69
C TYR A 23 -24.34 12.18 11.90
N ALA A 24 -25.63 12.27 12.26
CA ALA A 24 -26.27 13.55 12.55
C ALA A 24 -25.63 14.25 13.77
N ALA A 25 -25.32 13.51 14.84
CA ALA A 25 -24.68 14.05 16.03
C ALA A 25 -23.27 14.58 15.74
N LEU A 26 -22.48 13.84 14.96
CA LEU A 26 -21.17 14.28 14.50
C LEU A 26 -21.28 15.50 13.59
N GLY A 27 -22.28 15.54 12.70
CA GLY A 27 -22.57 16.67 11.83
C GLY A 27 -22.79 17.96 12.62
N GLN A 28 -23.66 17.94 13.63
CA GLN A 28 -23.88 19.09 14.51
C GLN A 28 -22.60 19.53 15.26
N LYS A 29 -21.74 18.58 15.64
CA LYS A 29 -20.47 18.88 16.31
C LYS A 29 -19.48 19.55 15.36
N LEU A 30 -19.42 19.12 14.10
CA LEU A 30 -18.58 19.71 13.06
C LEU A 30 -19.09 21.08 12.61
N GLU A 31 -20.40 21.28 12.53
CA GLU A 31 -21.01 22.57 12.20
C GLU A 31 -20.64 23.65 13.23
N ARG A 32 -20.62 23.31 14.53
CA ARG A 32 -20.12 24.22 15.59
C ARG A 32 -18.63 24.59 15.44
N ARG A 33 -17.87 23.85 14.64
CA ARG A 33 -16.47 24.10 14.28
C ARG A 33 -16.33 24.73 12.90
N GLY A 34 -17.43 25.07 12.22
CA GLY A 34 -17.42 25.62 10.87
C GLY A 34 -17.07 24.60 9.78
N VAL A 35 -17.21 23.30 10.04
CA VAL A 35 -16.87 22.22 9.10
C VAL A 35 -18.15 21.54 8.59
N SER A 36 -18.29 21.39 7.27
CA SER A 36 -19.38 20.64 6.65
C SER A 36 -19.07 19.14 6.65
N ILE A 37 -19.91 18.35 7.33
CA ILE A 37 -19.75 16.88 7.34
C ILE A 37 -19.89 16.30 5.92
N ASP A 38 -20.82 16.81 5.10
CA ASP A 38 -21.04 16.33 3.74
C ASP A 38 -19.86 16.59 2.80
N GLU A 39 -19.16 17.72 2.97
CA GLU A 39 -17.91 17.97 2.23
C GLU A 39 -16.82 16.96 2.61
N VAL A 40 -16.67 16.66 3.90
CA VAL A 40 -15.70 15.68 4.39
C VAL A 40 -16.06 14.27 3.91
N THR A 41 -17.34 13.87 3.99
CA THR A 41 -17.85 12.60 3.48
C THR A 41 -17.56 12.46 1.98
N ARG A 42 -17.81 13.49 1.17
CA ARG A 42 -17.49 13.48 -0.26
C ARG A 42 -15.99 13.34 -0.54
N LYS A 43 -15.13 13.99 0.24
CA LYS A 43 -13.67 13.84 0.10
C LYS A 43 -13.20 12.43 0.42
N VAL A 44 -13.74 11.79 1.46
CA VAL A 44 -13.36 10.40 1.80
C VAL A 44 -13.92 9.38 0.79
N SER A 45 -15.11 9.61 0.25
CA SER A 45 -15.67 8.77 -0.82
C SER A 45 -14.81 8.79 -2.08
N ALA A 46 -14.11 9.90 -2.35
CA ALA A 46 -13.18 10.03 -3.47
C ALA A 46 -11.77 9.49 -3.19
N PHE A 47 -11.43 9.22 -1.93
CA PHE A 47 -10.12 8.69 -1.56
C PHE A 47 -10.11 7.17 -1.66
N SER A 48 -9.11 6.62 -2.35
CA SER A 48 -8.91 5.18 -2.51
C SER A 48 -7.48 4.75 -2.24
N VAL A 49 -7.31 3.48 -1.90
CA VAL A 49 -6.01 2.82 -1.70
C VAL A 49 -6.02 1.47 -2.42
N ALA A 50 -4.97 1.14 -3.15
CA ALA A 50 -4.87 -0.15 -3.83
C ALA A 50 -4.62 -1.28 -2.84
N VAL A 51 -5.22 -2.45 -3.11
CA VAL A 51 -5.01 -3.66 -2.31
C VAL A 51 -3.92 -4.53 -2.93
N PRO A 52 -2.98 -5.10 -2.14
CA PRO A 52 -1.94 -5.96 -2.67
C PRO A 52 -2.48 -7.35 -2.98
N SER A 53 -2.21 -7.88 -4.17
CA SER A 53 -2.57 -9.25 -4.53
C SER A 53 -1.92 -10.29 -3.59
N TRP A 54 -0.72 -10.01 -3.08
CA TRP A 54 -0.01 -10.89 -2.15
C TRP A 54 -0.61 -10.87 -0.74
N GLY A 55 -1.28 -9.78 -0.35
CA GLY A 55 -1.90 -9.64 0.97
C GLY A 55 -3.22 -10.38 1.14
N VAL A 56 -3.86 -10.89 0.09
CA VAL A 56 -5.16 -11.61 0.23
C VAL A 56 -5.02 -13.10 0.54
N GLY A 57 -3.82 -13.66 0.38
CA GLY A 57 -3.46 -14.98 0.92
C GLY A 57 -2.90 -14.85 2.32
N THR A 58 -2.94 -15.92 3.12
CA THR A 58 -2.30 -15.89 4.45
C THR A 58 -0.80 -15.69 4.28
N GLY A 59 -0.25 -14.74 5.04
CA GLY A 59 1.16 -14.43 5.06
C GLY A 59 2.01 -15.50 5.75
N GLY A 60 3.29 -15.20 5.96
CA GLY A 60 4.18 -16.08 6.68
C GLY A 60 5.44 -15.36 7.13
N THR A 61 6.30 -16.09 7.82
CA THR A 61 7.64 -15.62 8.19
C THR A 61 8.67 -16.59 7.64
N ARG A 62 9.96 -16.26 7.80
CA ARG A 62 11.05 -17.22 7.54
C ARG A 62 10.91 -18.54 8.32
N PHE A 63 10.17 -18.57 9.43
CA PHE A 63 10.02 -19.77 10.26
C PHE A 63 8.89 -20.68 9.78
N ALA A 64 7.72 -20.13 9.50
CA ALA A 64 6.54 -20.91 9.16
C ALA A 64 5.48 -20.08 8.47
N ARG A 65 4.58 -20.78 7.79
CA ARG A 65 3.34 -20.27 7.21
C ARG A 65 2.16 -21.13 7.67
N PHE A 66 1.10 -20.49 8.17
CA PHE A 66 -0.07 -21.15 8.76
C PHE A 66 -1.35 -20.78 7.98
N PRO A 67 -1.55 -21.34 6.77
CA PRO A 67 -2.67 -20.95 5.93
C PRO A 67 -4.02 -21.22 6.60
N GLY A 68 -4.94 -20.29 6.40
CA GLY A 68 -6.34 -20.45 6.78
C GLY A 68 -7.11 -21.37 5.82
N ALA A 69 -8.42 -21.44 6.02
CA ALA A 69 -9.30 -22.14 5.11
C ALA A 69 -9.58 -21.31 3.84
N GLY A 70 -9.72 -21.97 2.69
CA GLY A 70 -10.08 -21.29 1.45
C GLY A 70 -9.01 -20.35 0.89
N GLU A 71 -7.73 -20.68 1.06
CA GLU A 71 -6.61 -19.92 0.48
C GLU A 71 -6.77 -19.74 -1.05
N PRO A 72 -6.55 -18.54 -1.59
CA PRO A 72 -6.54 -18.33 -3.03
C PRO A 72 -5.32 -19.01 -3.67
N ARG A 73 -5.54 -19.79 -4.73
CA ARG A 73 -4.52 -20.61 -5.40
C ARG A 73 -3.69 -19.86 -6.44
N GLY A 74 -4.19 -18.72 -6.90
CA GLY A 74 -3.59 -17.92 -7.97
C GLY A 74 -4.33 -16.60 -8.16
N ILE A 75 -3.84 -15.80 -9.09
CA ILE A 75 -4.30 -14.40 -9.26
C ILE A 75 -5.81 -14.26 -9.46
N PHE A 76 -6.48 -15.13 -10.21
CA PHE A 76 -7.92 -14.98 -10.42
C PHE A 76 -8.76 -15.17 -9.16
N GLU A 77 -8.34 -16.06 -8.24
CA GLU A 77 -8.99 -16.21 -6.93
C GLU A 77 -8.62 -15.07 -5.98
N LYS A 78 -7.38 -14.57 -6.07
CA LYS A 78 -6.96 -13.37 -5.35
C LYS A 78 -7.81 -12.15 -5.77
N LEU A 79 -8.08 -11.98 -7.06
CA LEU A 79 -8.94 -10.90 -7.57
C LEU A 79 -10.39 -11.06 -7.08
N ASP A 80 -10.92 -12.28 -7.05
CA ASP A 80 -12.24 -12.54 -6.45
C ASP A 80 -12.29 -12.13 -4.97
N ASP A 81 -11.23 -12.40 -4.21
CA ASP A 81 -11.12 -12.00 -2.79
C ASP A 81 -10.95 -10.47 -2.65
N CYS A 82 -10.15 -9.82 -3.51
CA CYS A 82 -10.03 -8.35 -3.60
C CYS A 82 -11.38 -7.67 -3.88
N ALA A 83 -12.22 -8.27 -4.73
CA ALA A 83 -13.53 -7.72 -5.06
C ALA A 83 -14.45 -7.68 -3.83
N VAL A 84 -14.33 -8.64 -2.91
CA VAL A 84 -15.07 -8.64 -1.64
C VAL A 84 -14.66 -7.47 -0.76
N ILE A 85 -13.35 -7.20 -0.65
CA ILE A 85 -12.81 -6.07 0.11
C ILE A 85 -13.40 -4.77 -0.45
N ASN A 86 -13.39 -4.60 -1.78
CA ASN A 86 -13.94 -3.42 -2.41
C ASN A 86 -15.47 -3.32 -2.30
N ASP A 87 -16.19 -4.44 -2.39
CA ASP A 87 -17.65 -4.46 -2.27
C ASP A 87 -18.13 -3.98 -0.91
N LEU A 88 -17.45 -4.40 0.15
CA LEU A 88 -17.81 -4.06 1.52
C LEU A 88 -17.27 -2.68 1.91
N GLY A 89 -15.99 -2.40 1.60
CA GLY A 89 -15.28 -1.22 2.06
C GLY A 89 -15.34 -0.01 1.11
N ARG A 90 -15.61 -0.23 -0.18
CA ARG A 90 -15.66 0.82 -1.23
C ARG A 90 -14.46 1.77 -1.24
N ALA A 91 -13.29 1.25 -0.87
CA ALA A 91 -12.05 2.00 -0.71
C ALA A 91 -10.90 1.47 -1.58
N THR A 92 -11.06 0.28 -2.16
CA THR A 92 -9.99 -0.47 -2.83
C THR A 92 -10.37 -0.84 -4.26
N PRO A 93 -10.62 0.14 -5.15
CA PRO A 93 -11.06 -0.11 -6.52
C PRO A 93 -9.93 -0.62 -7.43
N ALA A 94 -8.68 -0.67 -6.94
CA ALA A 94 -7.51 -1.11 -7.70
C ALA A 94 -6.71 -2.16 -6.92
N VAL A 95 -6.01 -3.03 -7.66
CA VAL A 95 -5.14 -4.08 -7.12
C VAL A 95 -3.71 -3.86 -7.58
N SER A 96 -2.74 -3.93 -6.67
CA SER A 96 -1.32 -3.96 -7.00
C SER A 96 -0.90 -5.40 -7.30
N LEU A 97 -0.34 -5.64 -8.49
CA LEU A 97 0.11 -6.97 -8.90
C LEU A 97 1.62 -7.15 -8.70
N HIS A 98 2.04 -8.38 -8.45
CA HIS A 98 3.43 -8.74 -8.29
C HIS A 98 3.87 -9.79 -9.32
N TYR A 99 4.85 -9.44 -10.15
CA TYR A 99 5.34 -10.31 -11.20
C TYR A 99 6.65 -11.02 -10.77
N PRO A 100 6.76 -12.36 -10.90
CA PRO A 100 5.87 -13.28 -11.63
C PRO A 100 4.86 -14.05 -10.76
N TRP A 101 4.67 -13.72 -9.48
CA TRP A 101 3.71 -14.40 -8.62
C TRP A 101 2.28 -14.41 -9.19
N ASP A 102 1.91 -13.34 -9.88
CA ASP A 102 0.59 -13.16 -10.49
C ASP A 102 0.62 -13.26 -12.03
N LYS A 103 1.66 -13.91 -12.58
CA LYS A 103 1.79 -14.11 -14.03
C LYS A 103 0.58 -14.88 -14.58
N ALA A 104 -0.16 -14.24 -15.47
CA ALA A 104 -1.25 -14.81 -16.23
C ALA A 104 -1.37 -14.08 -17.58
N ASP A 105 -2.26 -14.54 -18.46
CA ASP A 105 -2.54 -13.84 -19.70
C ASP A 105 -3.11 -12.43 -19.42
N PRO A 106 -2.52 -11.35 -19.94
CA PRO A 106 -3.00 -9.98 -19.68
C PRO A 106 -4.45 -9.73 -20.14
N THR A 107 -4.91 -10.40 -21.19
CA THR A 107 -6.30 -10.27 -21.67
C THR A 107 -7.26 -10.87 -20.66
N GLU A 108 -6.92 -12.02 -20.10
CA GLU A 108 -7.71 -12.66 -19.03
C GLU A 108 -7.71 -11.82 -17.74
N LEU A 109 -6.55 -11.26 -17.36
CA LEU A 109 -6.45 -10.38 -16.20
C LEU A 109 -7.33 -9.13 -16.36
N ARG A 110 -7.25 -8.47 -17.51
CA ARG A 110 -8.08 -7.31 -17.84
C ARG A 110 -9.57 -7.67 -17.80
N ALA A 111 -9.97 -8.76 -18.45
CA ALA A 111 -11.35 -9.23 -18.47
C ALA A 111 -11.86 -9.53 -17.05
N LYS A 112 -11.03 -10.16 -16.20
CA LYS A 112 -11.39 -10.43 -14.81
C LYS A 112 -11.52 -9.16 -13.97
N GLY A 113 -10.61 -8.19 -14.16
CA GLY A 113 -10.71 -6.87 -13.53
C GLY A 113 -12.01 -6.16 -13.90
N GLU A 114 -12.36 -6.13 -15.19
CA GLU A 114 -13.60 -5.54 -15.69
C GLU A 114 -14.86 -6.24 -15.13
N GLU A 115 -14.88 -7.58 -15.09
CA GLU A 115 -15.96 -8.38 -14.49
C GLU A 115 -16.20 -8.00 -13.02
N LEU A 116 -15.12 -7.79 -12.27
CA LEU A 116 -15.16 -7.50 -10.84
C LEU A 116 -15.29 -6.01 -10.52
N GLY A 117 -15.09 -5.13 -11.50
CA GLY A 117 -14.99 -3.69 -11.27
C GLY A 117 -13.73 -3.32 -10.48
N LEU A 118 -12.60 -3.94 -10.82
CA LEU A 118 -11.28 -3.68 -10.27
C LEU A 118 -10.33 -3.20 -11.36
N ALA A 119 -9.59 -2.14 -11.07
CA ALA A 119 -8.46 -1.66 -11.86
C ALA A 119 -7.13 -2.26 -11.34
N PHE A 120 -6.02 -1.92 -12.00
CA PHE A 120 -4.68 -2.32 -11.60
C PHE A 120 -3.83 -1.09 -11.32
N ASP A 121 -3.23 -1.03 -10.12
CA ASP A 121 -2.32 0.05 -9.71
C ASP A 121 -0.89 -0.24 -10.23
N ALA A 122 0.14 0.29 -9.58
CA ALA A 122 1.53 0.03 -9.93
C ALA A 122 1.85 -1.48 -9.98
N MET A 123 2.63 -1.87 -10.99
CA MET A 123 3.20 -3.21 -11.07
C MET A 123 4.40 -3.33 -10.13
N ASN A 124 4.63 -4.52 -9.57
CA ASN A 124 5.78 -4.80 -8.69
C ASN A 124 6.67 -5.89 -9.31
N SER A 125 7.95 -5.58 -9.53
CA SER A 125 8.91 -6.54 -10.08
C SER A 125 9.55 -7.39 -8.99
N ASN A 126 9.63 -8.71 -9.18
CA ASN A 126 10.39 -9.60 -8.29
C ASN A 126 11.78 -9.95 -8.83
N THR A 127 12.82 -9.26 -8.35
CA THR A 127 14.23 -9.67 -8.55
C THR A 127 14.95 -9.91 -7.22
N PHE A 128 14.20 -10.25 -6.17
CA PHE A 128 14.71 -10.64 -4.85
C PHE A 128 14.56 -12.15 -4.59
N GLN A 129 14.00 -12.88 -5.56
CA GLN A 129 13.80 -14.32 -5.56
C GLN A 129 14.19 -14.89 -6.94
N ASP A 130 14.79 -16.09 -6.96
CA ASP A 130 15.06 -16.82 -8.20
C ASP A 130 13.78 -17.44 -8.78
N HIS A 131 13.68 -17.46 -10.11
CA HIS A 131 12.53 -18.02 -10.86
C HIS A 131 12.96 -19.23 -11.70
N PRO A 132 13.30 -20.38 -11.08
CA PRO A 132 13.92 -21.51 -11.77
C PRO A 132 13.02 -22.14 -12.85
N ASP A 133 11.70 -21.93 -12.77
CA ASP A 133 10.74 -22.41 -13.76
C ASP A 133 10.61 -21.48 -14.98
N ASP A 134 11.20 -20.28 -14.95
CA ASP A 134 11.28 -19.39 -16.11
C ASP A 134 12.63 -19.56 -16.82
N PRO A 135 12.66 -20.20 -18.02
CA PRO A 135 13.91 -20.44 -18.74
C PRO A 135 14.61 -19.14 -19.20
N ARG A 136 13.94 -17.99 -19.12
CA ARG A 136 14.52 -16.67 -19.43
C ARG A 136 15.25 -16.06 -18.24
N GLN A 137 15.15 -16.67 -17.06
CA GLN A 137 15.82 -16.23 -15.84
C GLN A 137 16.79 -17.29 -15.29
N PRO A 138 17.81 -17.71 -16.06
CA PRO A 138 18.72 -18.78 -15.65
C PRO A 138 19.73 -18.37 -14.57
N LEU A 139 19.92 -17.07 -14.34
CA LEU A 139 20.90 -16.55 -13.40
C LEU A 139 20.25 -16.22 -12.05
N SER A 140 20.89 -16.62 -10.96
CA SER A 140 20.43 -16.36 -9.60
C SER A 140 20.64 -14.91 -9.18
N TYR A 141 19.71 -14.37 -8.39
CA TYR A 141 19.78 -13.06 -7.73
C TYR A 141 20.36 -13.11 -6.31
N LYS A 142 20.93 -14.26 -5.89
CA LYS A 142 21.46 -14.47 -4.54
C LYS A 142 22.41 -13.38 -4.02
N PHE A 143 23.20 -12.75 -4.91
CA PHE A 143 24.15 -11.69 -4.55
C PHE A 143 23.71 -10.30 -5.08
N GLY A 144 22.40 -10.12 -5.25
CA GLY A 144 21.79 -8.94 -5.84
C GLY A 144 21.33 -9.18 -7.28
N SER A 145 20.57 -8.20 -7.76
CA SER A 145 19.94 -8.16 -9.07
C SER A 145 20.44 -6.96 -9.87
N LEU A 146 19.78 -5.80 -9.76
CA LEU A 146 20.10 -4.58 -10.50
C LEU A 146 21.49 -3.99 -10.12
N SER A 147 22.00 -4.29 -8.92
CA SER A 147 23.33 -3.87 -8.47
C SER A 147 24.40 -4.97 -8.55
N HIS A 148 24.04 -6.15 -9.07
CA HIS A 148 24.92 -7.32 -9.09
C HIS A 148 26.23 -7.04 -9.84
N ALA A 149 27.35 -7.63 -9.41
CA ALA A 149 28.67 -7.38 -10.02
C ALA A 149 28.77 -7.90 -11.47
N ASP A 150 28.20 -9.08 -11.74
CA ASP A 150 28.06 -9.63 -13.09
C ASP A 150 27.05 -8.84 -13.92
N ALA A 151 27.48 -8.38 -15.10
CA ALA A 151 26.65 -7.64 -16.04
C ALA A 151 25.49 -8.46 -16.62
N ALA A 152 25.66 -9.77 -16.77
CA ALA A 152 24.61 -10.64 -17.30
C ALA A 152 23.41 -10.74 -16.32
N VAL A 153 23.68 -10.81 -15.01
CA VAL A 153 22.63 -10.79 -13.97
C VAL A 153 21.87 -9.46 -13.98
N ARG A 154 22.59 -8.33 -14.11
CA ARG A 154 21.95 -7.01 -14.22
C ARG A 154 21.08 -6.90 -15.48
N ALA A 155 21.57 -7.40 -16.62
CA ALA A 155 20.81 -7.39 -17.86
C ALA A 155 19.51 -8.23 -17.74
N GLN A 156 19.58 -9.40 -17.09
CA GLN A 156 18.40 -10.23 -16.79
C GLN A 156 17.39 -9.49 -15.90
N ALA A 157 17.86 -8.87 -14.81
CA ALA A 157 16.99 -8.12 -13.90
C ALA A 157 16.32 -6.92 -14.59
N VAL A 158 17.06 -6.22 -15.45
CA VAL A 158 16.53 -5.13 -16.27
C VAL A 158 15.46 -5.63 -17.24
N GLU A 159 15.69 -6.76 -17.93
CA GLU A 159 14.71 -7.34 -18.84
C GLU A 159 13.43 -7.78 -18.12
N HIS A 160 13.56 -8.40 -16.93
CA HIS A 160 12.42 -8.76 -16.09
C HIS A 160 11.55 -7.56 -15.70
N ASN A 161 12.18 -6.41 -15.41
CA ASN A 161 11.47 -5.18 -15.11
C ASN A 161 10.71 -4.64 -16.34
N LEU A 162 11.30 -4.72 -17.54
CA LEU A 162 10.61 -4.32 -18.77
C LEU A 162 9.44 -5.24 -19.11
N GLU A 163 9.61 -6.56 -18.94
CA GLU A 163 8.48 -7.49 -19.11
C GLU A 163 7.35 -7.14 -18.13
N THR A 164 7.68 -6.77 -16.90
CA THR A 164 6.70 -6.32 -15.90
C THR A 164 5.97 -5.05 -16.38
N VAL A 165 6.67 -4.11 -17.02
CA VAL A 165 6.09 -2.90 -17.63
C VAL A 165 5.16 -3.27 -18.78
N ASP A 166 5.57 -4.15 -19.68
CA ASP A 166 4.76 -4.58 -20.83
C ASP A 166 3.45 -5.24 -20.38
N LEU A 167 3.52 -6.11 -19.37
CA LEU A 167 2.35 -6.73 -18.76
C LEU A 167 1.43 -5.69 -18.10
N GLY A 168 2.00 -4.75 -17.35
CA GLY A 168 1.23 -3.67 -16.74
C GLY A 168 0.54 -2.78 -17.78
N ALA A 169 1.23 -2.45 -18.87
CA ALA A 169 0.68 -1.65 -19.95
C ALA A 169 -0.51 -2.38 -20.61
N ALA A 170 -0.40 -3.71 -20.78
CA ALA A 170 -1.45 -4.55 -21.33
C ALA A 170 -2.72 -4.62 -20.45
N ILE A 171 -2.62 -4.37 -19.14
CA ILE A 171 -3.78 -4.35 -18.21
C ILE A 171 -4.19 -2.94 -17.75
N GLY A 172 -3.48 -1.90 -18.18
CA GLY A 172 -3.82 -0.50 -17.91
C GLY A 172 -3.12 0.13 -16.71
N SER A 173 -2.14 -0.54 -16.10
CA SER A 173 -1.25 0.07 -15.11
C SER A 173 -0.45 1.24 -15.72
N LYS A 174 0.02 2.15 -14.86
CA LYS A 174 0.76 3.37 -15.22
C LYS A 174 2.03 3.58 -14.40
N ALA A 175 2.44 2.59 -13.62
CA ALA A 175 3.66 2.68 -12.83
C ALA A 175 4.31 1.33 -12.60
N LEU A 176 5.62 1.38 -12.36
CA LEU A 176 6.43 0.26 -11.89
C LEU A 176 7.03 0.61 -10.52
N THR A 177 6.74 -0.18 -9.51
CA THR A 177 7.47 -0.18 -8.22
C THR A 177 8.62 -1.17 -8.29
N VAL A 178 9.81 -0.70 -7.95
CA VAL A 178 11.04 -1.47 -7.88
C VAL A 178 11.56 -1.46 -6.45
N TRP A 179 11.25 -2.55 -5.74
CA TRP A 179 11.94 -2.96 -4.53
C TRP A 179 12.89 -4.11 -4.85
N VAL A 180 14.10 -4.06 -4.29
CA VAL A 180 15.11 -5.11 -4.45
C VAL A 180 15.78 -5.42 -3.12
N GLY A 181 16.14 -6.68 -2.91
CA GLY A 181 16.90 -7.12 -1.74
C GLY A 181 18.42 -6.91 -1.86
N ASP A 182 18.85 -6.15 -2.87
CA ASP A 182 20.25 -5.92 -3.20
C ASP A 182 21.01 -5.27 -2.05
N GLY A 183 22.07 -5.94 -1.61
CA GLY A 183 22.87 -5.47 -0.49
C GLY A 183 23.99 -6.44 -0.15
N SER A 184 24.44 -6.41 1.10
CA SER A 184 25.47 -7.29 1.62
C SER A 184 25.21 -7.66 3.07
N ASN A 185 25.74 -8.83 3.47
CA ASN A 185 25.63 -9.37 4.82
C ASN A 185 26.93 -9.29 5.62
N PHE A 186 28.03 -8.84 5.01
CA PHE A 186 29.35 -8.75 5.66
C PHE A 186 30.13 -7.51 5.20
N PRO A 187 30.88 -6.85 6.10
CA PRO A 187 31.85 -5.81 5.73
C PRO A 187 32.83 -6.31 4.67
N GLY A 188 33.03 -5.51 3.61
CA GLY A 188 33.94 -5.82 2.51
C GLY A 188 33.37 -6.74 1.43
N GLN A 189 32.16 -7.28 1.58
CA GLN A 189 31.50 -8.09 0.55
C GLN A 189 31.15 -7.27 -0.70
N SER A 190 30.65 -6.05 -0.50
CA SER A 190 30.29 -5.12 -1.56
C SER A 190 31.09 -3.82 -1.44
N ASP A 191 31.59 -3.33 -2.56
CA ASP A 191 31.98 -1.92 -2.69
C ASP A 191 30.69 -1.10 -2.79
N LEU A 192 30.39 -0.32 -1.75
CA LEU A 192 29.13 0.40 -1.58
C LEU A 192 28.88 1.42 -2.69
N GLY A 193 29.94 2.13 -3.12
CA GLY A 193 29.86 3.12 -4.19
C GLY A 193 29.60 2.44 -5.53
N ARG A 194 30.40 1.42 -5.86
CA ARG A 194 30.26 0.70 -7.15
C ARG A 194 28.95 -0.08 -7.23
N SER A 195 28.40 -0.57 -6.12
CA SER A 195 27.07 -1.22 -6.13
C SER A 195 25.96 -0.23 -6.46
N PHE A 196 26.04 0.99 -5.90
CA PHE A 196 25.07 2.04 -6.19
C PHE A 196 25.18 2.53 -7.63
N GLU A 197 26.39 2.72 -8.17
CA GLU A 197 26.60 3.06 -9.59
C GLU A 197 25.97 2.01 -10.53
N ARG A 198 26.17 0.72 -10.23
CA ARG A 198 25.55 -0.37 -11.02
C ARG A 198 24.03 -0.34 -10.96
N TYR A 199 23.46 -0.07 -9.78
CA TYR A 199 22.02 0.07 -9.61
C TYR A 199 21.48 1.26 -10.42
N LEU A 200 22.14 2.42 -10.36
CA LEU A 200 21.77 3.60 -11.15
C LEU A 200 21.80 3.30 -12.66
N ASP A 201 22.85 2.65 -13.16
CA ASP A 201 22.96 2.28 -14.57
C ASP A 201 21.84 1.34 -15.02
N ALA A 202 21.51 0.33 -14.20
CA ALA A 202 20.40 -0.58 -14.46
C ALA A 202 19.05 0.13 -14.47
N MET A 203 18.80 0.98 -13.46
CA MET A 203 17.56 1.77 -13.36
C MET A 203 17.43 2.81 -14.48
N LYS A 204 18.52 3.40 -14.97
CA LYS A 204 18.53 4.24 -16.18
C LYS A 204 18.09 3.44 -17.40
N GLY A 205 18.58 2.20 -17.52
CA GLY A 205 18.18 1.27 -18.58
C GLY A 205 16.69 0.94 -18.55
N ILE A 206 16.06 0.84 -17.37
CA ILE A 206 14.61 0.63 -17.23
C ILE A 206 13.87 1.93 -17.54
N THR A 207 14.23 3.02 -16.85
CA THR A 207 13.56 4.32 -16.94
C THR A 207 13.54 4.88 -18.37
N GLY A 208 14.63 4.72 -19.12
CA GLY A 208 14.74 5.17 -20.51
C GLY A 208 13.85 4.43 -21.50
N ARG A 209 13.23 3.31 -21.09
CA ARG A 209 12.31 2.51 -21.91
C ARG A 209 10.88 2.48 -21.36
N LEU A 210 10.58 3.24 -20.31
CA LEU A 210 9.21 3.39 -19.83
C LEU A 210 8.35 4.15 -20.86
N PRO A 211 7.06 3.79 -21.00
CA PRO A 211 6.09 4.62 -21.72
C PRO A 211 6.07 6.07 -21.22
N ASP A 212 5.58 7.00 -22.02
CA ASP A 212 5.63 8.43 -21.71
C ASP A 212 4.75 8.85 -20.53
N ASP A 213 3.61 8.16 -20.36
CA ASP A 213 2.68 8.36 -19.27
C ASP A 213 2.94 7.45 -18.06
N TRP A 214 4.10 6.78 -18.03
CA TRP A 214 4.50 5.89 -16.94
C TRP A 214 5.42 6.56 -15.92
N ARG A 215 5.32 6.06 -14.69
CA ARG A 215 6.19 6.44 -13.58
C ARG A 215 6.97 5.22 -13.08
N ILE A 216 8.12 5.46 -12.46
CA ILE A 216 8.87 4.44 -11.74
C ILE A 216 9.11 4.88 -10.31
N PHE A 217 8.90 3.95 -9.40
CA PHE A 217 9.00 4.15 -7.97
C PHE A 217 10.14 3.30 -7.41
N SER A 218 11.17 3.96 -6.88
CA SER A 218 12.22 3.27 -6.12
C SER A 218 11.82 3.23 -4.65
N GLU A 219 11.64 2.03 -4.13
CA GLU A 219 11.29 1.80 -2.73
C GLU A 219 12.54 1.54 -1.91
N HIS A 220 12.77 2.37 -0.88
CA HIS A 220 13.91 2.18 0.03
C HIS A 220 13.54 1.26 1.19
N LYS A 221 14.54 0.53 1.70
CA LYS A 221 14.40 -0.34 2.87
C LYS A 221 15.72 -0.44 3.63
N MET A 222 15.68 -0.17 4.93
CA MET A 222 16.88 -0.15 5.77
C MET A 222 17.67 -1.46 5.74
N TYR A 223 16.99 -2.59 5.87
CA TYR A 223 17.57 -3.94 5.93
C TYR A 223 16.52 -4.99 5.56
N GLU A 224 16.94 -6.25 5.46
CA GLU A 224 16.14 -7.42 5.07
C GLU A 224 15.76 -7.42 3.58
N PRO A 225 16.29 -8.36 2.78
CA PRO A 225 17.10 -9.54 3.16
C PRO A 225 18.59 -9.27 3.41
N ALA A 226 19.10 -8.07 3.13
CA ALA A 226 20.48 -7.70 3.43
C ALA A 226 20.63 -7.22 4.89
N PHE A 227 21.60 -7.77 5.62
CA PHE A 227 21.73 -7.57 7.08
C PHE A 227 22.97 -6.78 7.51
N TYR A 228 23.78 -6.28 6.56
CA TYR A 228 24.88 -5.34 6.85
C TYR A 228 24.72 -4.02 6.09
N SER A 229 24.45 -4.06 4.78
CA SER A 229 24.19 -2.87 3.97
C SER A 229 23.16 -3.16 2.89
N THR A 230 22.21 -2.26 2.66
CA THR A 230 21.27 -2.32 1.51
C THR A 230 21.63 -1.23 0.51
N VAL A 231 21.54 -1.50 -0.79
CA VAL A 231 21.86 -0.49 -1.82
C VAL A 231 20.88 0.68 -1.74
N MET A 232 19.59 0.40 -1.60
CA MET A 232 18.53 1.39 -1.43
C MET A 232 18.10 1.49 0.04
N ALA A 233 19.03 1.85 0.93
CA ALA A 233 18.81 1.75 2.38
C ALA A 233 17.82 2.78 2.96
N ASP A 234 17.73 3.98 2.38
CA ASP A 234 16.92 5.06 2.96
C ASP A 234 16.37 6.05 1.91
N TRP A 235 15.53 6.96 2.38
CA TRP A 235 14.93 8.01 1.56
C TRP A 235 15.95 8.97 0.93
N GLY A 236 17.16 9.11 1.50
CA GLY A 236 18.22 9.94 0.95
C GLY A 236 18.79 9.33 -0.33
N THR A 237 19.05 8.02 -0.29
CA THR A 237 19.47 7.25 -1.47
C THR A 237 18.34 7.15 -2.50
N SER A 238 17.10 6.98 -2.05
CA SER A 238 15.92 7.00 -2.93
C SER A 238 15.77 8.35 -3.64
N LEU A 239 15.90 9.45 -2.92
CA LEU A 239 15.83 10.80 -3.50
C LEU A 239 16.97 11.04 -4.50
N MET A 240 18.20 10.63 -4.16
CA MET A 240 19.35 10.74 -5.06
C MET A 240 19.10 9.98 -6.37
N THR A 241 18.57 8.76 -6.27
CA THR A 241 18.18 7.94 -7.42
C THR A 241 17.10 8.62 -8.25
N ALA A 242 16.02 9.07 -7.64
CA ALA A 242 14.91 9.69 -8.34
C ALA A 242 15.31 11.01 -9.04
N MET A 243 16.24 11.77 -8.45
CA MET A 243 16.81 12.97 -9.08
C MET A 243 17.67 12.61 -10.30
N GLU A 244 18.52 11.59 -10.19
CA GLU A 244 19.43 11.14 -11.26
C GLU A 244 18.67 10.53 -12.45
N LEU A 245 17.58 9.79 -12.19
CA LEU A 245 16.77 9.14 -13.22
C LEU A 245 15.82 10.11 -13.96
N GLY A 246 15.61 11.31 -13.42
CA GLY A 246 14.85 12.37 -14.07
C GLY A 246 13.33 12.35 -13.77
N PRO A 247 12.49 12.93 -14.66
CA PRO A 247 11.13 13.33 -14.31
C PRO A 247 10.14 12.19 -14.10
N LYS A 248 10.38 11.00 -14.68
CA LYS A 248 9.50 9.82 -14.51
C LYS A 248 9.77 9.06 -13.20
N ALA A 249 10.86 9.37 -12.49
CA ALA A 249 11.30 8.65 -11.30
C ALA A 249 10.94 9.35 -10.00
N PHE A 250 10.39 8.59 -9.06
CA PHE A 250 9.93 9.05 -7.75
C PHE A 250 10.30 8.04 -6.66
N CYS A 251 10.22 8.49 -5.41
CA CYS A 251 10.42 7.66 -4.22
C CYS A 251 9.07 7.08 -3.77
N LEU A 252 9.05 5.80 -3.40
CA LEU A 252 7.94 5.20 -2.68
C LEU A 252 8.32 5.00 -1.21
N VAL A 253 7.41 5.38 -0.32
CA VAL A 253 7.59 5.34 1.12
C VAL A 253 6.76 4.20 1.69
N ASP A 254 7.42 3.13 2.12
CA ASP A 254 6.82 2.12 2.98
C ASP A 254 7.01 2.50 4.47
N LEU A 255 5.96 2.40 5.27
CA LEU A 255 5.99 2.83 6.67
C LEU A 255 6.89 1.96 7.56
N GLY A 256 7.03 0.66 7.28
CA GLY A 256 7.84 -0.33 8.01
C GLY A 256 9.33 -0.26 7.70
N HIS A 257 9.73 0.39 6.60
CA HIS A 257 11.07 0.32 6.03
C HIS A 257 12.14 1.25 6.64
N HIS A 258 11.86 1.86 7.79
CA HIS A 258 12.70 2.90 8.40
C HIS A 258 13.46 2.41 9.64
N ALA A 259 14.57 3.07 9.95
CA ALA A 259 15.28 2.83 11.20
C ALA A 259 14.41 3.16 12.43
N PRO A 260 14.69 2.56 13.61
CA PRO A 260 13.95 2.85 14.82
C PRO A 260 13.92 4.35 15.15
N ASN A 261 12.73 4.85 15.52
CA ASN A 261 12.46 6.24 15.91
C ASN A 261 12.63 7.31 14.80
N VAL A 262 12.75 6.91 13.53
CA VAL A 262 12.73 7.86 12.41
C VAL A 262 11.39 8.60 12.38
N ASN A 263 11.45 9.92 12.22
CA ASN A 263 10.27 10.73 11.94
C ASN A 263 9.91 10.57 10.45
N ILE A 264 8.91 9.74 10.15
CA ILE A 264 8.53 9.37 8.78
C ILE A 264 7.74 10.50 8.11
N GLU A 265 6.87 11.17 8.84
CA GLU A 265 6.10 12.32 8.33
C GLU A 265 7.01 13.48 7.88
N GLN A 266 8.15 13.68 8.53
CA GLN A 266 9.18 14.62 8.05
C GLN A 266 9.78 14.18 6.71
N ILE A 267 10.03 12.88 6.50
CA ILE A 267 10.50 12.34 5.21
C ILE A 267 9.47 12.63 4.12
N VAL A 268 8.20 12.35 4.39
CA VAL A 268 7.08 12.66 3.48
C VAL A 268 7.09 14.15 3.10
N SER A 269 7.18 15.03 4.09
CA SER A 269 7.27 16.48 3.90
C SER A 269 8.44 16.89 2.99
N ARG A 270 9.62 16.25 3.17
CA ARG A 270 10.82 16.50 2.33
C ARG A 270 10.66 15.98 0.91
N LEU A 271 10.07 14.81 0.71
CA LEU A 271 9.85 14.25 -0.63
C LEU A 271 8.80 15.05 -1.42
N ILE A 272 7.76 15.56 -0.74
CA ILE A 272 6.81 16.51 -1.35
C ILE A 272 7.55 17.79 -1.75
N HIS A 273 8.37 18.35 -0.86
CA HIS A 273 9.15 19.56 -1.17
C HIS A 273 10.07 19.35 -2.38
N ALA A 274 10.72 18.19 -2.49
CA ALA A 274 11.58 17.84 -3.61
C ALA A 274 10.82 17.49 -4.91
N GLY A 275 9.48 17.38 -4.85
CA GLY A 275 8.67 16.96 -5.98
C GLY A 275 8.88 15.48 -6.36
N LYS A 276 9.28 14.65 -5.39
CA LYS A 276 9.70 13.26 -5.61
C LYS A 276 8.92 12.23 -4.79
N LEU A 277 7.82 12.61 -4.13
CA LEU A 277 6.90 11.65 -3.52
C LEU A 277 6.07 10.96 -4.62
N GLY A 278 6.35 9.67 -4.85
CA GLY A 278 5.68 8.83 -5.85
C GLY A 278 4.45 8.11 -5.30
N GLY A 279 4.53 7.66 -4.05
CA GLY A 279 3.44 6.95 -3.41
C GLY A 279 3.81 6.36 -2.06
N PHE A 280 2.89 5.57 -1.52
CA PHE A 280 2.99 4.92 -0.22
C PHE A 280 2.69 3.44 -0.29
N HIS A 281 3.45 2.66 0.47
CA HIS A 281 3.04 1.36 0.98
C HIS A 281 2.62 1.53 2.45
N PHE A 282 1.34 1.31 2.71
CA PHE A 282 0.75 1.44 4.03
C PHE A 282 0.74 0.09 4.75
N ASN A 283 1.28 0.10 5.96
CA ASN A 283 1.24 -0.94 6.98
C ASN A 283 1.41 -0.29 8.35
N ASP A 284 1.54 -1.11 9.38
CA ASP A 284 2.05 -0.68 10.67
C ASP A 284 3.12 -1.64 11.19
N SER A 285 3.89 -1.16 12.15
CA SER A 285 4.99 -1.93 12.71
C SER A 285 5.41 -1.44 14.08
N LYS A 286 6.09 -2.31 14.82
CA LYS A 286 6.66 -2.05 16.14
C LYS A 286 8.17 -2.25 16.20
N TYR A 287 8.71 -3.26 15.50
CA TYR A 287 10.12 -3.64 15.62
C TYR A 287 10.92 -3.38 14.36
N GLY A 288 10.45 -3.85 13.22
CA GLY A 288 11.07 -3.61 11.92
C GLY A 288 10.01 -3.51 10.84
N ASP A 289 10.24 -4.22 9.75
CA ASP A 289 9.24 -4.40 8.71
C ASP A 289 8.27 -5.54 9.08
N ASP A 290 7.35 -5.23 9.99
CA ASP A 290 6.45 -6.22 10.58
C ASP A 290 5.21 -6.51 9.71
N ASP A 291 4.93 -5.67 8.70
CA ASP A 291 3.83 -5.79 7.74
C ASP A 291 2.42 -5.94 8.36
N LEU A 292 2.16 -5.24 9.47
CA LEU A 292 0.90 -5.36 10.20
C LEU A 292 -0.20 -4.46 9.62
N ASP A 293 -1.45 -4.75 10.01
CA ASP A 293 -2.63 -3.92 9.75
C ASP A 293 -2.35 -2.43 9.97
N ALA A 294 -2.55 -1.59 8.95
CA ALA A 294 -2.32 -0.14 9.04
C ALA A 294 -3.05 0.49 10.24
N GLY A 295 -2.33 1.29 11.03
CA GLY A 295 -2.85 1.97 12.22
C GLY A 295 -3.15 1.06 13.43
N SER A 296 -2.78 -0.23 13.38
CA SER A 296 -3.03 -1.18 14.48
C SER A 296 -2.10 -1.01 15.68
N ILE A 297 -0.95 -0.37 15.51
CA ILE A 297 0.09 -0.18 16.53
C ILE A 297 0.24 1.30 16.87
N ASP A 298 0.43 2.15 15.85
CA ASP A 298 0.59 3.60 15.99
C ASP A 298 -0.34 4.37 15.04
N PRO A 299 -1.65 4.44 15.36
CA PRO A 299 -2.61 5.20 14.56
C PRO A 299 -2.31 6.70 14.55
N PHE A 300 -1.58 7.22 15.54
CA PHE A 300 -1.23 8.64 15.57
C PHE A 300 -0.15 8.95 14.54
N ARG A 301 0.84 8.07 14.36
CA ARG A 301 1.82 8.18 13.25
C ARG A 301 1.15 8.17 11.88
N LEU A 302 0.19 7.28 11.65
CA LEU A 302 -0.57 7.25 10.38
C LEU A 302 -1.30 8.59 10.16
N PHE A 303 -1.95 9.13 11.20
CA PHE A 303 -2.55 10.46 11.16
C PHE A 303 -1.53 11.58 10.86
N LEU A 304 -0.33 11.54 11.46
CA LEU A 304 0.70 12.55 11.22
C LEU A 304 1.26 12.50 9.79
N VAL A 305 1.37 11.32 9.18
CA VAL A 305 1.67 11.19 7.75
C VAL A 305 0.58 11.87 6.92
N PHE A 306 -0.69 11.55 7.17
CA PHE A 306 -1.80 12.20 6.45
C PHE A 306 -1.91 13.70 6.73
N ASN A 307 -1.48 14.17 7.90
CA ASN A 307 -1.41 15.60 8.20
C ASN A 307 -0.51 16.34 7.20
N GLU A 308 0.66 15.80 6.88
CA GLU A 308 1.58 16.39 5.89
C GLU A 308 0.98 16.34 4.47
N LEU A 309 0.28 15.25 4.13
CA LEU A 309 -0.42 15.12 2.85
C LEU A 309 -1.49 16.20 2.68
N VAL A 310 -2.36 16.36 3.68
CA VAL A 310 -3.43 17.37 3.63
C VAL A 310 -2.83 18.79 3.65
N GLU A 311 -1.78 19.04 4.43
CA GLU A 311 -1.09 20.34 4.46
C GLU A 311 -0.46 20.72 3.12
N ALA A 312 0.05 19.73 2.37
CA ALA A 312 0.70 19.97 1.09
C ALA A 312 -0.26 20.54 0.01
N GLY A 313 -1.56 20.24 0.11
CA GLY A 313 -2.60 20.76 -0.78
C GLY A 313 -2.22 20.62 -2.26
N GLY A 314 -2.25 21.73 -3.01
CA GLY A 314 -1.95 21.72 -4.44
C GLY A 314 -0.55 21.19 -4.83
N ARG A 315 0.43 21.17 -3.90
CA ARG A 315 1.72 20.52 -4.14
C ARG A 315 1.59 19.00 -4.21
N LEU A 316 0.72 18.42 -3.38
CA LEU A 316 0.42 17.00 -3.42
C LEU A 316 -0.37 16.65 -4.67
N ASP A 317 -1.35 17.50 -5.02
CA ASP A 317 -2.17 17.30 -6.22
C ASP A 317 -1.29 17.21 -7.48
N ALA A 318 -0.26 18.06 -7.60
CA ALA A 318 0.68 18.02 -8.71
C ALA A 318 1.55 16.73 -8.78
N LEU A 319 1.68 16.00 -7.67
CA LEU A 319 2.48 14.78 -7.58
C LEU A 319 1.67 13.51 -7.83
N HIS A 320 0.34 13.57 -7.68
CA HIS A 320 -0.57 12.44 -7.84
C HIS A 320 -0.02 11.14 -7.22
N PRO A 321 0.29 11.11 -5.91
CA PRO A 321 0.90 9.93 -5.31
C PRO A 321 -0.01 8.70 -5.42
N SER A 322 0.58 7.54 -5.68
CA SER A 322 -0.13 6.26 -5.54
C SER A 322 -0.28 5.90 -4.06
N TYR A 323 -1.44 5.40 -3.66
CA TYR A 323 -1.70 4.92 -2.31
C TYR A 323 -1.94 3.43 -2.38
N MET A 324 -1.08 2.62 -1.76
CA MET A 324 -1.15 1.16 -1.81
C MET A 324 -0.99 0.61 -0.40
N ILE A 325 -1.66 -0.50 -0.09
CA ILE A 325 -1.38 -1.30 1.10
C ILE A 325 -0.27 -2.28 0.76
N ASP A 326 0.68 -2.50 1.67
CA ASP A 326 1.66 -3.58 1.59
C ASP A 326 1.75 -4.25 2.97
N GLN A 327 1.13 -5.42 3.11
CA GLN A 327 0.92 -6.07 4.42
C GLN A 327 0.93 -7.60 4.29
N SER A 328 1.25 -8.28 5.39
CA SER A 328 1.30 -9.73 5.51
C SER A 328 0.43 -10.23 6.68
N HIS A 329 -0.71 -10.83 6.35
CA HIS A 329 -1.71 -11.27 7.33
C HIS A 329 -1.43 -12.69 7.82
N ASN A 330 -0.64 -12.79 8.90
CA ASN A 330 -0.10 -14.07 9.36
C ASN A 330 -1.05 -14.85 10.30
N VAL A 331 -1.94 -14.14 11.02
CA VAL A 331 -2.75 -14.70 12.13
C VAL A 331 -4.21 -14.24 12.12
N THR A 332 -4.67 -13.66 11.00
CA THR A 332 -6.02 -13.15 10.80
C THR A 332 -6.58 -13.67 9.47
N ASP A 333 -7.89 -13.51 9.25
CA ASP A 333 -8.42 -13.62 7.89
C ASP A 333 -7.90 -12.43 7.06
N PRO A 334 -7.16 -12.67 5.95
CA PRO A 334 -6.57 -11.58 5.18
C PRO A 334 -7.60 -10.57 4.65
N ILE A 335 -8.81 -11.02 4.32
CA ILE A 335 -9.88 -10.13 3.81
C ILE A 335 -10.34 -9.19 4.93
N GLU A 336 -10.51 -9.68 6.16
CA GLU A 336 -10.92 -8.85 7.30
C GLU A 336 -9.85 -7.79 7.63
N SER A 337 -8.58 -8.20 7.65
CA SER A 337 -7.46 -7.29 7.93
C SER A 337 -7.32 -6.20 6.85
N LEU A 338 -7.46 -6.54 5.57
CA LEU A 338 -7.39 -5.56 4.48
C LEU A 338 -8.58 -4.58 4.49
N ILE A 339 -9.79 -5.07 4.80
CA ILE A 339 -10.97 -4.22 5.02
C ILE A 339 -10.71 -3.22 6.14
N ARG A 340 -10.21 -3.69 7.28
CA ARG A 340 -9.89 -2.86 8.44
C ARG A 340 -8.78 -1.85 8.13
N SER A 341 -7.72 -2.28 7.46
CA SER A 341 -6.57 -1.43 7.13
C SER A 341 -6.96 -0.30 6.17
N ALA A 342 -7.74 -0.60 5.13
CA ALA A 342 -8.28 0.43 4.23
C ALA A 342 -9.18 1.44 4.97
N ASN A 343 -9.96 0.98 5.95
CA ASN A 343 -10.75 1.87 6.81
C ASN A 343 -9.87 2.76 7.70
N GLU A 344 -8.80 2.25 8.30
CA GLU A 344 -7.89 3.05 9.15
C GLU A 344 -7.09 4.09 8.35
N ILE A 345 -6.71 3.76 7.11
CA ILE A 345 -6.10 4.73 6.19
C ILE A 345 -7.08 5.87 5.88
N ARG A 346 -8.36 5.55 5.57
CA ARG A 346 -9.41 6.57 5.41
C ARG A 346 -9.68 7.34 6.71
N ARG A 347 -9.61 6.69 7.87
CA ARG A 347 -9.79 7.34 9.18
C ARG A 347 -8.74 8.41 9.40
N ALA A 348 -7.46 8.08 9.21
CA ALA A 348 -6.35 9.01 9.34
C ALA A 348 -6.47 10.19 8.36
N TYR A 349 -6.87 9.91 7.11
CA TYR A 349 -7.17 10.95 6.11
C TYR A 349 -8.27 11.90 6.58
N VAL A 350 -9.42 11.38 7.03
CA VAL A 350 -10.53 12.21 7.51
C VAL A 350 -10.13 13.03 8.74
N GLN A 351 -9.44 12.43 9.71
CA GLN A 351 -8.95 13.17 10.88
C GLN A 351 -8.00 14.32 10.48
N ALA A 352 -7.14 14.11 9.49
CA ALA A 352 -6.25 15.14 8.94
C ALA A 352 -7.00 16.27 8.20
N LEU A 353 -8.11 15.95 7.52
CA LEU A 353 -9.01 16.96 6.92
C LEU A 353 -9.68 17.86 7.97
N LEU A 354 -9.83 17.37 9.20
CA LEU A 354 -10.51 18.07 10.29
C LEU A 354 -9.59 18.95 11.16
N VAL A 355 -8.31 19.06 10.80
CA VAL A 355 -7.36 19.97 11.45
C VAL A 355 -7.66 21.40 11.01
N ASP A 356 -7.80 22.31 11.98
CA ASP A 356 -7.93 23.74 11.71
C ASP A 356 -6.57 24.31 11.27
N ARG A 357 -6.40 24.45 9.96
CA ARG A 357 -5.14 24.89 9.34
C ARG A 357 -4.80 26.34 9.66
N GLN A 358 -5.81 27.20 9.84
CA GLN A 358 -5.59 28.59 10.17
C GLN A 358 -5.10 28.72 11.62
N ALA A 359 -5.78 28.06 12.56
CA ALA A 359 -5.37 28.04 13.96
C ALA A 359 -3.99 27.40 14.14
N LEU A 360 -3.73 26.26 13.48
CA LEU A 360 -2.44 25.57 13.56
C LEU A 360 -1.28 26.48 13.13
N ARG A 361 -1.42 27.18 12.00
CA ARG A 361 -0.39 28.12 11.51
C ARG A 361 -0.20 29.29 12.47
N GLY A 362 -1.28 29.86 13.00
CA GLY A 362 -1.19 30.92 14.01
C GLY A 362 -0.40 30.48 15.24
N HIS A 363 -0.71 29.30 15.80
CA HIS A 363 0.02 28.76 16.94
C HIS A 363 1.48 28.43 16.62
N GLN A 364 1.79 27.98 15.41
CA GLN A 364 3.16 27.74 14.97
C GLN A 364 3.97 29.04 14.86
N ASP A 365 3.41 30.07 14.23
CA ASP A 365 4.05 31.38 14.04
C ASP A 365 4.29 32.11 15.37
N GLU A 366 3.43 31.89 16.36
CA GLU A 366 3.56 32.42 17.73
C GLU A 366 4.42 31.55 18.66
N ASN A 367 4.90 30.39 18.18
CA ASN A 367 5.59 29.38 18.98
C ASN A 367 4.77 28.84 20.17
N ASP A 368 3.43 28.83 20.09
CA ASP A 368 2.56 28.17 21.06
C ASP A 368 2.51 26.66 20.79
N VAL A 369 3.54 25.98 21.30
CA VAL A 369 3.73 24.53 21.12
C VAL A 369 2.53 23.74 21.63
N MET A 370 1.94 24.15 22.75
CA MET A 370 0.84 23.40 23.36
C MET A 370 -0.43 23.51 22.54
N MET A 371 -0.77 24.71 22.07
CA MET A 371 -1.97 24.89 21.25
C MET A 371 -1.80 24.35 19.82
N ALA A 372 -0.60 24.39 19.24
CA ALA A 372 -0.32 23.71 17.98
C ALA A 372 -0.53 22.19 18.10
N SER A 373 -0.01 21.57 19.17
CA SER A 373 -0.20 20.15 19.46
C SER A 373 -1.69 19.80 19.70
N GLU A 374 -2.39 20.61 20.50
CA GLU A 374 -3.81 20.38 20.77
C GLU A 374 -4.69 20.58 19.53
N THR A 375 -4.30 21.43 18.58
CA THR A 375 -5.00 21.61 17.31
C THR A 375 -4.96 20.33 16.46
N LEU A 376 -3.80 19.68 16.37
CA LEU A 376 -3.68 18.36 15.73
C LEU A 376 -4.49 17.30 16.48
N LYS A 377 -4.37 17.26 17.81
CA LYS A 377 -5.10 16.29 18.63
C LYS A 377 -6.62 16.48 18.60
N ALA A 378 -7.11 17.70 18.37
CA ALA A 378 -8.54 17.96 18.18
C ALA A 378 -9.09 17.32 16.90
N GLY A 379 -8.29 17.24 15.83
CA GLY A 379 -8.59 16.46 14.63
C GLY A 379 -8.53 14.95 14.91
N PHE A 380 -7.40 14.48 15.46
CA PHE A 380 -7.15 13.06 15.70
C PHE A 380 -8.12 12.39 16.69
N ARG A 381 -8.48 13.05 17.80
CA ARG A 381 -9.35 12.46 18.83
C ARG A 381 -10.82 12.40 18.42
N LEU A 382 -11.20 13.01 17.30
CA LEU A 382 -12.57 12.92 16.84
C LEU A 382 -12.83 11.52 16.32
N ASP A 383 -13.85 10.87 16.86
CA ASP A 383 -14.38 9.66 16.24
C ASP A 383 -15.07 10.03 14.92
N VAL A 384 -14.52 9.51 13.84
CA VAL A 384 -14.96 9.78 12.46
C VAL A 384 -15.59 8.55 11.82
N GLU A 385 -15.82 7.46 12.57
CA GLU A 385 -16.47 6.27 12.05
C GLU A 385 -17.80 6.55 11.34
N PRO A 386 -18.68 7.45 11.83
CA PRO A 386 -19.91 7.76 11.11
C PRO A 386 -19.66 8.34 9.71
N ILE A 387 -18.58 9.11 9.50
CA ILE A 387 -18.22 9.61 8.17
C ILE A 387 -17.79 8.47 7.25
N LEU A 388 -16.98 7.54 7.76
CA LEU A 388 -16.50 6.39 7.00
C LEU A 388 -17.65 5.45 6.62
N ALA A 389 -18.53 5.16 7.57
CA ALA A 389 -19.71 4.34 7.37
C ALA A 389 -20.69 4.98 6.37
N GLN A 390 -20.90 6.30 6.44
CA GLN A 390 -21.74 7.01 5.48
C GLN A 390 -21.15 6.94 4.06
N ALA A 391 -19.83 7.17 3.92
CA ALA A 391 -19.15 7.07 2.64
C ALA A 391 -19.27 5.67 2.01
N ARG A 392 -19.19 4.62 2.83
CA ARG A 392 -19.44 3.24 2.38
C ARG A 392 -20.89 3.04 1.97
N LEU A 393 -21.84 3.44 2.82
CA LEU A 393 -23.27 3.28 2.59
C LEU A 393 -23.72 3.96 1.28
N ASP A 394 -23.30 5.20 1.05
CA ASP A 394 -23.63 5.98 -0.16
C ASP A 394 -23.08 5.32 -1.43
N ALA A 395 -21.94 4.62 -1.33
CA ALA A 395 -21.33 3.88 -2.42
C ALA A 395 -21.84 2.42 -2.54
N GLY A 396 -22.85 2.02 -1.75
CA GLY A 396 -23.40 0.66 -1.75
C GLY A 396 -22.47 -0.38 -1.10
N GLY A 397 -21.65 0.05 -0.14
CA GLY A 397 -20.86 -0.79 0.77
C GLY A 397 -21.57 -1.01 2.11
N ALA A 398 -20.87 -1.63 3.05
CA ALA A 398 -21.40 -1.99 4.35
C ALA A 398 -21.09 -0.93 5.42
N ILE A 399 -22.07 -0.64 6.30
CA ILE A 399 -21.89 0.20 7.50
C ILE A 399 -20.83 -0.44 8.40
N ASP A 400 -20.94 -1.75 8.66
CA ASP A 400 -19.90 -2.56 9.30
C ASP A 400 -19.40 -3.64 8.32
N PRO A 401 -18.28 -3.37 7.61
CA PRO A 401 -17.73 -4.29 6.62
C PRO A 401 -17.36 -5.67 7.15
N VAL A 402 -16.78 -5.77 8.35
CA VAL A 402 -16.32 -7.05 8.89
C VAL A 402 -17.51 -7.87 9.39
N ALA A 403 -18.48 -7.26 10.06
CA ALA A 403 -19.70 -7.95 10.45
C ALA A 403 -20.49 -8.45 9.23
N ALA A 404 -20.59 -7.64 8.17
CA ALA A 404 -21.23 -8.04 6.91
C ALA A 404 -20.45 -9.18 6.22
N TYR A 405 -19.12 -9.11 6.19
CA TYR A 405 -18.27 -10.20 5.70
C TYR A 405 -18.56 -11.52 6.41
N ARG A 406 -18.54 -11.51 7.76
CA ARG A 406 -18.80 -12.72 8.56
C ARG A 406 -20.21 -13.26 8.35
N THR A 407 -21.21 -12.38 8.31
CA THR A 407 -22.62 -12.75 8.09
C THR A 407 -22.82 -13.39 6.71
N SER A 408 -22.06 -12.95 5.70
CA SER A 408 -22.16 -13.51 4.35
C SER A 408 -21.71 -14.98 4.24
N GLY A 409 -20.95 -15.49 5.21
CA GLY A 409 -20.37 -16.82 5.14
C GLY A 409 -19.34 -17.00 4.02
N TYR A 410 -18.80 -15.90 3.47
CA TYR A 410 -17.89 -15.93 2.32
C TYR A 410 -16.72 -16.89 2.52
N ARG A 411 -16.03 -16.80 3.67
CA ARG A 411 -14.89 -17.66 4.00
C ARG A 411 -15.25 -19.14 3.97
N ALA A 412 -16.39 -19.51 4.55
CA ALA A 412 -16.86 -20.90 4.57
C ALA A 412 -17.18 -21.40 3.15
N ARG A 413 -17.76 -20.54 2.30
CA ARG A 413 -18.03 -20.86 0.90
C ARG A 413 -16.75 -21.11 0.12
N VAL A 414 -15.78 -20.17 0.12
CA VAL A 414 -14.50 -20.38 -0.58
C VAL A 414 -13.72 -21.57 -0.02
N ALA A 415 -13.81 -21.84 1.28
CA ALA A 415 -13.19 -23.03 1.89
C ALA A 415 -13.78 -24.35 1.40
N SER A 416 -15.05 -24.37 0.96
CA SER A 416 -15.68 -25.55 0.37
C SER A 416 -15.30 -25.77 -1.10
N GLU A 417 -14.90 -24.70 -1.80
CA GLU A 417 -14.57 -24.71 -3.23
C GLU A 417 -13.07 -24.85 -3.49
N ARG A 418 -12.24 -24.36 -2.57
CA ARG A 418 -10.79 -24.34 -2.67
C ARG A 418 -10.21 -25.44 -1.77
N PRO A 419 -9.29 -26.29 -2.29
CA PRO A 419 -8.68 -27.34 -1.49
C PRO A 419 -7.92 -26.76 -0.30
N ALA A 420 -7.94 -27.48 0.83
CA ALA A 420 -7.24 -27.05 2.03
C ALA A 420 -5.73 -26.93 1.77
N ALA A 421 -5.18 -25.75 2.06
CA ALA A 421 -3.74 -25.53 2.08
C ALA A 421 -3.14 -26.18 3.33
N ARG A 422 -1.88 -26.61 3.24
CA ARG A 422 -1.15 -27.21 4.37
C ARG A 422 -0.17 -26.20 4.95
N ALA A 423 -0.06 -26.20 6.27
CA ALA A 423 1.03 -25.49 6.94
C ALA A 423 2.38 -25.98 6.42
N SER A 424 3.33 -25.05 6.28
CA SER A 424 4.65 -25.30 5.75
C SER A 424 5.72 -24.55 6.56
N GLY A 425 6.96 -25.01 6.47
CA GLY A 425 8.11 -24.21 6.91
C GLY A 425 8.25 -22.94 6.06
N GLY A 426 8.95 -21.95 6.59
CA GLY A 426 9.43 -20.81 5.81
C GLY A 426 10.82 -21.08 5.22
N GLY A 427 11.45 -20.05 4.67
CA GLY A 427 12.76 -20.15 4.01
C GLY A 427 13.99 -20.16 4.94
N ILE A 428 13.84 -20.47 6.24
CA ILE A 428 14.97 -20.46 7.17
C ILE A 428 15.95 -21.64 6.97
N VAL A 429 15.45 -22.83 6.60
CA VAL A 429 16.25 -24.06 6.40
C VAL A 429 15.76 -24.91 5.24
#